data_AF-A0A839TRD3-F1
#
_entry.id   AF-A0A839TRD3-F1
#
_cell.length_a   1.000
_cell.length_b   1.000
_cell.length_c   1.000
_cell.angle_alpha   90.00
_cell.angle_beta   90.00
_cell.angle_gamma   90.00
#
_symmetry.space_group_name_H-M   'P 1'
#
loop_
_entity.id
_entity.type
_entity.pdbx_description
1 polymer ?
#
loop_
_entity_poly.entity_id
_entity_poly.type
_entity_poly.pdbx_seq_one_letter_code
_entity_poly.pdbx_strand_id
1 'polypeptide(L)'
;MPDDVYNRNVEIVNERKQIKTPNPSNELYSEAYNKYYPEISKKVSDMRTKVIIGKDTIENYDKLIEQLRNDPTLKQVADEMTEAYHKKMESQ
;
A
#
# COMPACT_ATOMS: atom_id res chain seq x y z
N MET A 1 -28.30 3.35 25.44
CA MET A 1 -27.08 2.88 26.14
C MET A 1 -27.01 3.66 27.43
N PRO A 2 -26.77 3.01 28.59
CA PRO A 2 -26.58 3.71 29.86
C PRO A 2 -25.42 4.72 29.80
N ASP A 3 -25.54 5.85 30.50
CA ASP A 3 -24.60 6.97 30.41
C ASP A 3 -23.17 6.63 30.89
N ASP A 4 -23.07 5.73 31.88
CA ASP A 4 -21.82 5.19 32.39
C ASP A 4 -21.04 4.40 31.31
N VAL A 5 -21.75 3.59 30.52
CA VAL A 5 -21.17 2.84 29.40
C VAL A 5 -20.73 3.79 28.28
N TYR A 6 -21.52 4.83 28.00
CA TYR A 6 -21.17 5.84 27.01
C TYR A 6 -19.88 6.59 27.42
N ASN A 7 -19.83 7.11 28.64
CA ASN A 7 -18.70 7.88 29.14
C ASN A 7 -17.40 7.05 29.17
N ARG A 8 -17.46 5.81 29.66
CA ARG A 8 -16.32 4.87 29.60
C ARG A 8 -15.83 4.65 28.17
N ASN A 9 -16.73 4.50 27.20
CA ASN A 9 -16.35 4.29 25.81
C ASN A 9 -15.71 5.55 25.19
N VAL A 10 -16.17 6.75 25.56
CA VAL A 10 -15.55 8.02 25.15
C VAL A 10 -14.12 8.13 25.68
N GLU A 11 -13.90 7.81 26.97
CA GLU A 11 -12.56 7.80 27.58
C GLU A 11 -11.61 6.83 26.85
N ILE A 12 -12.05 5.58 26.63
CA ILE A 12 -11.26 4.57 25.91
C ILE A 12 -10.91 5.04 24.49
N VAL A 13 -11.86 5.66 23.77
CA VAL A 13 -11.60 6.17 22.42
C VAL A 13 -10.58 7.31 22.45
N ASN A 14 -10.69 8.22 23.41
CA ASN A 14 -9.77 9.35 23.54
C ASN A 14 -8.36 8.92 23.94
N GLU A 15 -8.23 7.94 24.84
CA GLU A 15 -6.94 7.35 25.21
C GLU A 15 -6.29 6.67 23.99
N ARG A 16 -7.07 5.85 23.25
CA ARG A 16 -6.57 5.17 22.04
C ARG A 16 -6.15 6.14 20.95
N LYS A 17 -6.79 7.31 20.83
CA LYS A 17 -6.42 8.35 19.86
C LYS A 17 -5.00 8.90 20.11
N GLN A 18 -4.52 8.92 21.35
CA GLN A 18 -3.16 9.42 21.68
C GLN A 18 -2.05 8.51 21.16
N ILE A 19 -2.33 7.19 21.05
CA ILE A 19 -1.34 6.17 20.65
C ILE A 19 -1.47 5.85 19.15
N LYS A 20 -2.66 6.04 18.58
CA LYS A 20 -2.96 5.61 17.21
C LYS A 20 -2.24 6.51 16.20
N THR A 21 -1.11 6.03 15.68
CA THR A 21 -0.52 6.56 14.45
C THR A 21 -1.42 6.21 13.27
N PRO A 22 -2.06 7.17 12.58
CA PRO A 22 -2.87 6.89 11.41
C PRO A 22 -1.96 6.34 10.30
N ASN A 23 -2.40 5.27 9.62
CA ASN A 23 -1.72 4.83 8.40
C ASN A 23 -2.08 5.81 7.27
N PRO A 24 -1.13 6.61 6.76
CA PRO A 24 -1.43 7.60 5.76
C PRO A 24 -1.79 6.97 4.40
N SER A 25 -1.43 5.70 4.17
CA SER A 25 -1.80 4.96 2.94
C SER A 25 -3.26 4.51 2.89
N ASN A 26 -3.98 4.53 4.01
CA ASN A 26 -5.40 4.15 4.02
C ASN A 26 -6.22 5.15 3.21
N GLU A 27 -7.28 4.69 2.54
CA GLU A 27 -8.22 5.55 1.78
C GLU A 27 -7.61 6.30 0.59
N LEU A 28 -6.36 6.00 0.21
CA LEU A 28 -5.81 6.48 -1.06
C LEU A 28 -6.47 5.74 -2.21
N TYR A 29 -6.91 6.48 -3.22
CA TYR A 29 -7.50 5.93 -4.43
C TYR A 29 -6.62 6.24 -5.65
N SER A 30 -6.34 5.21 -6.44
CA SER A 30 -5.73 5.33 -7.77
C SER A 30 -6.41 4.32 -8.70
N GLU A 31 -6.81 4.78 -9.89
CA GLU A 31 -7.41 3.92 -10.90
C GLU A 31 -6.36 2.97 -11.47
N ALA A 32 -5.17 3.49 -11.79
CA ALA A 32 -4.07 2.68 -12.30
C ALA A 32 -3.64 1.62 -11.28
N TYR A 33 -3.54 1.98 -10.00
CA TYR A 33 -3.21 1.01 -8.94
C TYR A 33 -4.22 -0.13 -8.92
N ASN A 34 -5.51 0.18 -8.85
CA ASN A 34 -6.57 -0.83 -8.77
C ASN A 34 -6.62 -1.74 -10.01
N LYS A 35 -6.29 -1.18 -11.19
CA LYS A 35 -6.37 -1.90 -12.46
C LYS A 35 -5.12 -2.73 -12.76
N TYR A 36 -3.93 -2.19 -12.53
CA TYR A 36 -2.68 -2.77 -13.04
C TYR A 36 -1.79 -3.37 -11.96
N TYR A 37 -1.81 -2.82 -10.75
CA TYR A 37 -0.90 -3.25 -9.68
C TYR A 37 -1.12 -4.71 -9.22
N PRO A 38 -2.34 -5.28 -9.19
CA PRO A 38 -2.53 -6.69 -8.80
C PRO A 38 -1.73 -7.66 -9.66
N GLU A 39 -1.71 -7.46 -10.98
CA GLU A 39 -0.96 -8.32 -11.90
C GLU A 39 0.56 -8.12 -11.78
N ILE A 40 1.00 -6.86 -11.63
CA ILE A 40 2.42 -6.54 -11.41
C ILE A 40 2.92 -7.21 -10.11
N SER A 41 2.16 -7.06 -9.01
CA SER A 41 2.46 -7.64 -7.71
C SER A 41 2.54 -9.16 -7.78
N LYS A 42 1.57 -9.81 -8.45
CA LYS A 42 1.57 -11.25 -8.66
C LYS A 42 2.80 -11.71 -9.43
N LYS A 43 3.14 -11.04 -10.54
CA LYS A 43 4.33 -11.37 -11.35
C LYS A 43 5.63 -11.31 -10.52
N VAL A 44 5.79 -10.28 -9.70
CA VAL A 44 6.96 -10.13 -8.80
C VAL A 44 6.98 -11.23 -7.74
N SER A 45 5.83 -11.51 -7.11
CA SER A 45 5.71 -12.53 -6.07
C SER A 45 5.98 -13.94 -6.60
N ASP A 46 5.42 -14.27 -7.77
CA ASP A 46 5.61 -15.56 -8.44
C ASP A 46 7.09 -15.76 -8.79
N MET A 47 7.76 -14.73 -9.34
CA MET A 47 9.19 -14.79 -9.67
C MET A 47 10.05 -14.95 -8.41
N ARG A 48 9.79 -14.13 -7.37
CA ARG A 48 10.51 -14.23 -6.09
C ARG A 48 10.39 -15.63 -5.49
N THR A 49 9.19 -16.21 -5.54
CA THR A 49 8.95 -17.58 -5.06
C THR A 49 9.79 -18.58 -5.83
N LYS A 50 9.83 -18.50 -7.18
CA LYS A 50 10.66 -19.38 -8.02
C LYS A 50 12.14 -19.29 -7.68
N VAL A 51 12.66 -18.09 -7.43
CA VAL A 51 14.06 -17.89 -7.00
C VAL A 51 14.32 -18.56 -5.66
N ILE A 52 13.45 -18.36 -4.66
CA ILE A 52 13.61 -18.95 -3.32
C ILE A 52 13.65 -20.48 -3.37
N ILE A 53 12.82 -21.10 -4.21
CA ILE A 53 12.77 -22.57 -4.33
C ILE A 53 13.78 -23.13 -5.35
N GLY A 54 14.68 -22.30 -5.87
CA GLY A 54 15.73 -22.71 -6.82
C GLY A 54 15.24 -23.09 -8.21
N LYS A 55 14.02 -22.69 -8.60
CA LYS A 55 13.46 -22.92 -9.95
C LYS A 55 13.76 -21.81 -10.94
N ASP A 56 14.28 -20.68 -10.47
CA ASP A 56 14.76 -19.56 -11.29
C ASP A 56 15.97 -18.91 -10.58
N THR A 57 16.66 -18.00 -11.26
CA THR A 57 17.88 -17.37 -10.74
C THR A 57 17.63 -15.95 -10.24
N ILE A 58 18.48 -15.49 -9.33
CA ILE A 58 18.40 -14.13 -8.80
C ILE A 58 18.62 -13.08 -9.92
N GLU A 59 19.46 -13.38 -10.90
CA GLU A 59 19.74 -12.48 -12.04
C GLU A 59 18.49 -12.27 -12.91
N ASN A 60 17.62 -13.28 -13.04
CA ASN A 60 16.36 -13.14 -13.76
C ASN A 60 15.34 -12.31 -12.97
N TYR A 61 15.34 -12.41 -11.64
CA TYR A 61 14.56 -11.51 -10.80
C TYR A 61 15.07 -10.07 -10.91
N ASP A 62 16.39 -9.84 -10.89
CA ASP A 62 16.97 -8.50 -11.05
C ASP A 62 16.59 -7.88 -12.40
N LYS A 63 16.65 -8.66 -13.49
CA LYS A 63 16.16 -8.23 -14.82
C LYS A 63 14.68 -7.84 -14.79
N LEU A 64 13.83 -8.62 -14.12
CA LEU A 64 12.41 -8.31 -13.99
C LEU A 64 12.21 -6.97 -13.25
N ILE A 65 12.94 -6.75 -12.16
CA ILE A 65 12.84 -5.49 -11.39
C ILE A 65 13.31 -4.31 -12.22
N GLU A 66 14.39 -4.45 -12.99
CA GLU A 66 14.87 -3.39 -13.87
C GLU A 66 13.88 -3.06 -15.00
N GLN A 67 13.22 -4.08 -15.56
CA GLN A 67 12.13 -3.86 -16.53
C GLN A 67 10.96 -3.09 -15.89
N LEU A 68 10.54 -3.49 -14.69
CA LEU A 68 9.45 -2.85 -13.97
C LEU A 68 9.78 -1.41 -13.57
N ARG A 69 11.03 -1.12 -13.21
CA ARG A 69 11.48 0.25 -12.88
C ARG A 69 11.28 1.21 -14.05
N ASN A 70 11.40 0.71 -15.27
CA ASN A 70 11.22 1.47 -16.51
C ASN A 70 9.82 1.31 -17.13
N ASP A 71 8.92 0.59 -16.46
CA ASP A 71 7.58 0.32 -16.97
C ASP A 71 6.67 1.56 -16.83
N PRO A 72 6.06 2.04 -17.94
CA PRO A 72 5.25 3.25 -17.91
C PRO A 72 3.96 3.08 -17.10
N THR A 73 3.41 1.86 -17.02
CA THR A 73 2.22 1.57 -16.22
C THR A 73 2.55 1.62 -14.73
N LEU A 74 3.66 1.04 -14.30
CA LEU A 74 4.10 1.14 -12.90
C LEU A 74 4.45 2.58 -12.52
N LYS A 75 5.04 3.35 -13.46
CA LYS A 75 5.27 4.79 -13.25
C LYS A 75 3.96 5.55 -13.04
N GLN A 76 2.95 5.31 -13.88
CA GLN A 76 1.62 5.91 -13.71
C GLN A 76 1.01 5.55 -12.34
N VAL A 77 1.11 4.29 -11.91
CA VAL A 77 0.65 3.86 -10.58
C VAL A 77 1.34 4.66 -9.48
N ALA A 78 2.66 4.84 -9.57
CA ALA A 78 3.43 5.59 -8.59
C ALA A 78 3.04 7.08 -8.56
N ASP A 79 2.85 7.69 -9.73
CA ASP A 79 2.46 9.09 -9.85
C ASP A 79 1.05 9.34 -9.25
N GLU A 80 0.06 8.53 -9.63
CA GLU A 80 -1.32 8.65 -9.10
C GLU A 80 -1.37 8.45 -7.58
N MET A 81 -0.64 7.46 -7.06
CA MET A 81 -0.60 7.19 -5.62
C MET A 81 0.10 8.32 -4.84
N THR A 82 1.15 8.91 -5.42
CA THR A 82 1.85 10.06 -4.85
C THR A 82 0.94 11.28 -4.80
N GLU A 83 0.21 11.54 -5.89
CA GLU A 83 -0.78 12.63 -5.94
C GLU A 83 -1.91 12.41 -4.90
N ALA A 84 -2.45 11.20 -4.81
CA ALA A 84 -3.48 10.86 -3.83
C ALA A 84 -2.97 11.07 -2.39
N TYR A 85 -1.73 10.68 -2.11
CA TYR A 85 -1.09 10.90 -0.82
C TYR A 85 -0.97 12.39 -0.50
N HIS A 86 -0.47 13.20 -1.43
CA HIS A 86 -0.33 14.65 -1.22
C HIS A 86 -1.68 15.33 -0.98
N LYS A 87 -2.71 15.02 -1.78
CA LYS A 87 -4.08 15.53 -1.57
C LYS A 87 -4.62 15.20 -0.19
N LYS A 88 -4.34 13.99 0.31
CA LYS A 88 -4.73 13.60 1.67
C LYS A 88 -3.97 14.40 2.73
N MET A 89 -2.67 14.63 2.56
CA MET A 89 -1.89 15.43 3.50
C MET A 89 -2.28 16.91 3.52
N GLU A 90 -2.77 17.44 2.40
CA GLU A 90 -3.31 18.81 2.34
C GLU A 90 -4.69 18.97 2.96
N SER A 91 -5.44 17.87 3.10
CA SER A 91 -6.81 17.87 3.65
C SER A 91 -6.89 17.45 5.13
N GLN A 92 -5.75 17.13 5.75
CA GLN A 92 -5.62 16.82 7.18
C GLN A 92 -5.16 18.04 7.98
#